data_AF-A0A1W5D9W8-F1
#
_entry.id   AF-A0A1W5D9W8-F1
#
_cell.length_a   1.000
_cell.length_b   1.000
_cell.length_c   1.000
_cell.angle_alpha   90.00
_cell.angle_beta   90.00
_cell.angle_gamma   90.00
#
_symmetry.space_group_name_H-M   'P 1'
#
loop_
_entity.id
_entity.type
_entity.pdbx_description
1 polymer ?
#
loop_
_entity_poly.entity_id
_entity_poly.type
_entity_poly.pdbx_seq_one_letter_code
_entity_poly.pdbx_strand_id
1 'polypeptide(L)'
;MYLFTLAMKQATILVPFVVFLSVTALPPDLRRRADPNDPCLNETPTLDGLTSDKSAGIGVEFEVSAVVFSKPGCSPADTNQAKGQQVGDRKGDNWQLTADTTSEIAGLLNAEYILNGKTIKVGTGAASAAAAAVSSDIIAWSPYSGMPNNQWNIEGNNCNPWAISNPGTGNSAGDIGWSTQVTAPLPFEAINDLFAAALVTPVTSPLLPSIRPSNNIVSATQKFFQSSPNGISPDSVKADVLGFFSLVISYAKKATPTSPPNYMEKSPKFTISIMPRTEFVTLYAQVKSTLPGTGTLYNLVKILACYKNDEDEDVELDPQFCGGTVAAPEPNSYMDGIGWCLKNTDTNDQDCLTVEDWMTSIASGSSPDKLTKLDGLIDGQIGGLGTALENIIDSTRAVPLFEFRNLAGVKAGKMQDAVSKAEQAVITYFNKYKTLPQRKMAKRQNDVYGCPTTSPPSSTTPTPTPSCTLQNEDPDQGIAGRGCICGSTTLPLLTVPSATDPAQSCAYTAIPTTNGTNPVSILSSTYTSACQACTLVGGIADTPMCTTIAGCATSTPTPAPASTSPPPTCSVGFYGTDTSCGGKCNGANAKCECIEAGYESFNEACTCTC
;
A
#
# COMPACT_ATOMS: atom_id res chain seq x y z
N MET A 1 -40.22 -39.07 62.02
CA MET A 1 -38.97 -38.28 62.14
C MET A 1 -39.22 -36.96 61.45
N TYR A 2 -39.19 -35.88 62.22
CA TYR A 2 -39.89 -34.63 61.96
C TYR A 2 -39.07 -33.63 61.13
N LEU A 3 -39.80 -32.88 60.31
CA LEU A 3 -39.36 -31.71 59.54
C LEU A 3 -38.68 -30.64 60.43
N PHE A 4 -37.64 -29.99 59.89
CA PHE A 4 -37.16 -28.71 60.41
C PHE A 4 -37.40 -27.61 59.38
N THR A 5 -38.42 -26.81 59.68
CA THR A 5 -38.60 -25.42 59.24
C THR A 5 -37.85 -24.55 60.24
N LEU A 6 -37.05 -23.57 59.81
CA LEU A 6 -36.74 -22.44 60.69
C LEU A 6 -36.50 -21.13 59.93
N ALA A 7 -37.18 -20.12 60.48
CA ALA A 7 -37.49 -18.82 59.94
C ALA A 7 -36.34 -17.80 60.06
N MET A 8 -36.53 -16.76 59.25
CA MET A 8 -35.84 -15.47 59.22
C MET A 8 -35.52 -14.84 60.58
N LYS A 9 -34.36 -14.19 60.67
CA LYS A 9 -34.18 -12.96 61.43
C LYS A 9 -33.49 -11.92 60.55
N GLN A 10 -34.21 -10.84 60.29
CA GLN A 10 -33.70 -9.61 59.69
C GLN A 10 -32.73 -8.94 60.65
N ALA A 11 -31.55 -8.55 60.16
CA ALA A 11 -30.68 -7.57 60.78
C ALA A 11 -30.46 -6.45 59.77
N THR A 12 -31.14 -5.32 60.01
CA THR A 12 -30.98 -4.07 59.26
C THR A 12 -29.64 -3.45 59.67
N ILE A 13 -28.63 -3.56 58.82
CA ILE A 13 -27.38 -2.81 58.96
C ILE A 13 -27.47 -1.62 58.00
N LEU A 14 -27.65 -0.43 58.58
CA LEU A 14 -27.46 0.86 57.93
C LEU A 14 -25.96 1.04 57.66
N VAL A 15 -25.55 0.85 56.40
CA VAL A 15 -24.22 1.24 55.93
C VAL A 15 -24.31 2.67 55.38
N PRO A 16 -23.46 3.62 55.81
CA PRO A 16 -23.44 4.96 55.24
C PRO A 16 -22.98 4.89 53.78
N PHE A 17 -23.78 5.49 52.90
CA PHE A 17 -23.46 5.74 51.50
C PHE A 17 -22.27 6.71 51.44
N VAL A 18 -21.05 6.15 51.38
CA VAL A 18 -19.86 6.90 50.97
C VAL A 18 -19.85 6.86 49.44
N VAL A 19 -20.22 7.98 48.83
CA VAL A 19 -20.03 8.22 47.40
C VAL A 19 -18.52 8.25 47.14
N PHE A 20 -17.95 7.11 46.78
CA PHE A 20 -16.67 7.09 46.08
C PHE A 20 -16.93 7.64 44.68
N LEU A 21 -16.56 8.90 44.47
CA LEU A 21 -16.22 9.41 43.15
C LEU A 21 -15.04 8.57 42.66
N SER A 22 -15.35 7.49 41.94
CA SER A 22 -14.40 6.75 41.14
C SER A 22 -13.87 7.72 40.10
N VAL A 23 -12.69 8.27 40.35
CA VAL A 23 -11.85 8.85 39.30
C VAL A 23 -11.53 7.68 38.38
N THR A 24 -12.29 7.55 37.30
CA THR A 24 -11.88 6.74 36.17
C THR A 24 -10.57 7.34 35.68
N ALA A 25 -9.45 6.71 36.05
CA ALA A 25 -8.20 6.93 35.38
C ALA A 25 -8.45 6.58 33.91
N LEU A 26 -8.57 7.62 33.08
CA LEU A 26 -8.51 7.48 31.64
C LEU A 26 -7.23 6.69 31.33
N PRO A 27 -7.25 5.71 30.41
CA PRO A 27 -6.01 5.09 29.95
C PRO A 27 -5.06 6.20 29.50
N PRO A 28 -3.73 6.03 29.69
CA PRO A 28 -2.76 6.99 29.18
C PRO A 28 -2.98 7.13 27.67
N ASP A 29 -3.69 8.20 27.32
CA ASP A 29 -3.76 8.79 25.99
C ASP A 29 -2.32 8.78 25.44
N LEU A 30 -2.11 8.26 24.23
CA LEU A 30 -0.82 8.18 23.51
C LEU A 30 -0.24 9.59 23.30
N ARG A 31 0.13 10.25 24.39
CA ARG A 31 0.58 11.64 24.50
C ARG A 31 2.09 11.66 24.44
N ARG A 32 2.66 11.11 23.38
CA ARG A 32 3.62 11.93 22.65
C ARG A 32 2.78 12.84 21.77
N ARG A 33 2.84 14.16 22.03
CA ARG A 33 2.59 15.11 20.96
C ARG A 33 3.60 14.71 19.89
N ALA A 34 3.14 14.01 18.85
CA ALA A 34 3.91 13.88 17.62
C ALA A 34 4.32 15.31 17.28
N ASP A 35 5.60 15.61 17.41
CA ASP A 35 6.13 16.84 16.88
C ASP A 35 5.82 16.77 15.37
N PRO A 36 5.10 17.73 14.78
CA PRO A 36 4.91 17.74 13.33
C PRO A 36 6.24 17.82 12.56
N ASN A 37 7.37 18.02 13.25
CA ASN A 37 8.73 17.89 12.72
C ASN A 37 9.42 16.59 13.12
N ASP A 38 8.73 15.59 13.69
CA ASP A 38 9.31 14.29 13.99
C ASP A 38 9.72 13.60 12.67
N PRO A 39 11.02 13.48 12.38
CA PRO A 39 11.50 12.95 11.10
C PRO A 39 11.13 11.48 10.91
N CYS A 40 10.64 10.78 11.95
CA CYS A 40 10.21 9.38 11.87
C CYS A 40 8.94 9.16 11.04
N LEU A 41 8.17 10.20 10.72
CA LEU A 41 7.00 10.08 9.81
C LEU A 41 7.31 10.43 8.35
N ASN A 42 8.52 10.89 8.05
CA ASN A 42 8.96 11.09 6.68
C ASN A 42 9.72 9.85 6.24
N GLU A 43 8.99 8.78 5.87
CA GLU A 43 9.58 7.82 4.93
C GLU A 43 10.18 8.65 3.79
N THR A 44 11.49 8.57 3.59
CA THR A 44 12.12 9.14 2.40
C THR A 44 11.34 8.55 1.24
N PRO A 45 10.66 9.36 0.40
CA PRO A 45 9.64 8.85 -0.50
C PRO A 45 10.19 7.69 -1.32
N THR A 46 9.78 6.47 -0.98
CA THR A 46 10.33 5.27 -1.62
C THR A 46 10.03 5.34 -3.12
N LEU A 47 10.95 4.87 -3.95
CA LEU A 47 10.80 5.02 -5.40
C LEU A 47 9.63 4.19 -5.95
N ASP A 48 9.15 3.20 -5.20
CA ASP A 48 7.99 2.37 -5.53
C ASP A 48 6.64 3.05 -5.23
N GLY A 49 6.64 4.31 -4.76
CA GLY A 49 5.44 5.04 -4.34
C GLY A 49 4.59 5.70 -5.44
N LEU A 50 3.66 6.56 -5.01
CA LEU A 50 2.62 7.22 -5.82
C LEU A 50 3.17 8.02 -7.02
N THR A 51 2.57 7.81 -8.19
CA THR A 51 2.76 8.65 -9.37
C THR A 51 2.19 10.06 -9.20
N SER A 52 2.90 11.07 -9.70
CA SER A 52 2.46 12.48 -9.59
C SER A 52 1.20 12.80 -10.39
N ASP A 53 0.94 12.05 -11.46
CA ASP A 53 -0.21 12.22 -12.37
C ASP A 53 -1.42 11.33 -12.00
N LYS A 54 -1.31 10.54 -10.92
CA LYS A 54 -2.32 9.56 -10.47
C LYS A 54 -2.63 8.45 -11.48
N SER A 55 -1.81 8.26 -12.51
CA SER A 55 -1.92 7.07 -13.36
C SER A 55 -1.46 5.84 -12.60
N ALA A 56 -1.90 4.64 -12.99
CA ALA A 56 -1.45 3.43 -12.30
C ALA A 56 0.06 3.21 -12.47
N GLY A 57 0.80 3.31 -11.36
CA GLY A 57 2.21 2.96 -11.24
C GLY A 57 2.40 1.49 -10.86
N ILE A 58 3.59 0.95 -11.10
CA ILE A 58 4.01 -0.34 -10.53
C ILE A 58 5.47 -0.27 -10.06
N GLY A 59 5.64 -0.36 -8.75
CA GLY A 59 6.94 -0.50 -8.11
C GLY A 59 7.24 -1.95 -7.79
N VAL A 60 8.52 -2.31 -7.78
CA VAL A 60 8.97 -3.64 -7.40
C VAL A 60 10.24 -3.51 -6.59
N GLU A 61 10.31 -4.21 -5.48
CA GLU A 61 11.52 -4.33 -4.66
C GLU A 61 12.07 -5.74 -4.79
N PHE A 62 13.39 -5.83 -5.01
CA PHE A 62 14.15 -7.05 -4.91
C PHE A 62 15.10 -6.91 -3.72
N GLU A 63 14.76 -7.53 -2.59
CA GLU A 63 15.57 -7.51 -1.38
C GLU A 63 16.40 -8.78 -1.26
N VAL A 64 17.60 -8.69 -0.69
CA VAL A 64 18.40 -9.88 -0.41
C VAL A 64 19.22 -9.80 0.87
N SER A 65 19.10 -10.81 1.72
CA SER A 65 19.94 -10.97 2.92
C SER A 65 21.31 -11.58 2.63
N ALA A 66 21.51 -12.13 1.43
CA ALA A 66 22.78 -12.74 1.03
C ALA A 66 23.83 -11.71 0.59
N VAL A 67 23.43 -10.48 0.21
CA VAL A 67 24.35 -9.40 -0.14
C VAL A 67 24.32 -8.36 0.97
N VAL A 68 25.37 -8.36 1.80
CA VAL A 68 25.42 -7.56 3.03
C VAL A 68 26.53 -6.54 2.92
N PHE A 69 26.20 -5.26 3.14
CA PHE A 69 27.16 -4.21 3.39
C PHE A 69 27.45 -4.13 4.89
N SER A 70 28.72 -3.99 5.24
CA SER A 70 29.20 -3.88 6.61
C SER A 70 30.08 -2.66 6.81
N LYS A 71 29.84 -1.97 7.92
CA LYS A 71 30.67 -0.90 8.45
C LYS A 71 30.75 -1.01 9.97
N PRO A 72 31.72 -1.77 10.51
CA PRO A 72 31.92 -1.86 11.95
C PRO A 72 32.11 -0.47 12.57
N GLY A 73 31.41 -0.22 13.68
CA GLY A 73 31.47 1.06 14.40
C GLY A 73 30.51 2.14 13.89
N CYS A 74 29.72 1.88 12.85
CA CYS A 74 28.62 2.77 12.47
C CYS A 74 27.51 2.74 13.54
N SER A 75 26.92 3.90 13.85
CA SER A 75 25.84 3.99 14.83
C SER A 75 24.52 3.44 14.26
N PRO A 76 23.53 3.04 15.09
CA PRO A 76 22.19 2.68 14.61
C PRO A 76 21.55 3.80 13.79
N ALA A 77 21.66 5.06 14.24
CA ALA A 77 21.07 6.21 13.55
C ALA A 77 21.70 6.45 12.17
N ASP A 78 23.04 6.40 12.07
CA ASP A 78 23.72 6.53 10.78
C ASP A 78 23.49 5.31 9.88
N THR A 79 23.29 4.12 10.45
CA THR A 79 22.89 2.93 9.68
C THR A 79 21.49 3.11 9.10
N ASN A 80 20.53 3.58 9.91
CA ASN A 80 19.17 3.84 9.48
C ASN A 80 19.07 4.97 8.45
N GLN A 81 19.96 5.96 8.51
CA GLN A 81 20.07 7.02 7.49
C GLN A 81 20.38 6.45 6.10
N ALA A 82 21.08 5.30 6.00
CA ALA A 82 21.40 4.67 4.74
C ALA A 82 20.19 4.00 4.06
N LYS A 83 19.09 3.76 4.79
CA LYS A 83 17.91 3.06 4.27
C LYS A 83 17.32 3.80 3.07
N GLY A 84 17.06 3.06 1.99
CA GLY A 84 16.49 3.57 0.75
C GLY A 84 17.42 4.52 -0.03
N GLN A 85 18.66 4.73 0.41
CA GLN A 85 19.63 5.60 -0.26
C GLN A 85 20.41 4.84 -1.33
N GLN A 86 20.75 5.53 -2.41
CA GLN A 86 21.45 4.96 -3.57
C GLN A 86 22.84 4.43 -3.18
N VAL A 87 23.19 3.23 -3.66
CA VAL A 87 24.51 2.62 -3.47
C VAL A 87 25.40 2.86 -4.70
N GLY A 88 26.47 3.63 -4.51
CA GLY A 88 27.40 4.01 -5.56
C GLY A 88 26.69 4.68 -6.74
N ASP A 89 27.12 4.39 -7.96
CA ASP A 89 26.46 4.86 -9.20
C ASP A 89 25.50 3.82 -9.80
N ARG A 90 25.06 2.83 -9.02
CA ARG A 90 24.26 1.69 -9.51
C ARG A 90 22.79 2.07 -9.68
N LYS A 91 22.48 2.70 -10.80
CA LYS A 91 21.12 3.06 -11.22
C LYS A 91 20.94 2.98 -12.72
N GLY A 92 19.68 2.92 -13.14
CA GLY A 92 19.24 3.17 -14.51
C GLY A 92 18.03 4.11 -14.52
N ASP A 93 17.38 4.23 -15.68
CA ASP A 93 16.28 5.18 -15.86
C ASP A 93 15.09 4.94 -14.91
N ASN A 94 14.82 3.66 -14.60
CA ASN A 94 13.64 3.22 -13.84
C ASN A 94 13.99 2.29 -12.67
N TRP A 95 15.27 2.20 -12.29
CA TRP A 95 15.71 1.35 -11.18
C TRP A 95 16.92 1.91 -10.47
N GLN A 96 17.11 1.54 -9.22
CA GLN A 96 18.32 1.83 -8.46
C GLN A 96 18.64 0.71 -7.47
N LEU A 97 19.93 0.53 -7.16
CA LEU A 97 20.35 -0.23 -5.99
C LEU A 97 20.36 0.68 -4.76
N THR A 98 19.66 0.26 -3.72
CA THR A 98 19.57 0.88 -2.40
C THR A 98 20.14 -0.02 -1.32
N ALA A 99 20.31 0.54 -0.14
CA ALA A 99 20.54 -0.21 1.08
C ALA A 99 19.25 -0.31 1.90
N ASP A 100 18.99 -1.48 2.47
CA ASP A 100 17.89 -1.72 3.40
C ASP A 100 18.41 -2.15 4.78
N THR A 101 17.64 -1.85 5.82
CA THR A 101 17.97 -2.08 7.22
C THR A 101 17.25 -3.30 7.79
N THR A 102 16.87 -4.29 6.97
CA THR A 102 16.05 -5.46 7.41
C THR A 102 16.59 -6.19 8.65
N SER A 103 17.87 -6.06 8.98
CA SER A 103 18.47 -6.68 10.17
C SER A 103 18.36 -5.84 11.44
N GLU A 104 18.09 -4.53 11.34
CA GLU A 104 18.13 -3.55 12.45
C GLU A 104 19.45 -3.60 13.25
N ILE A 105 20.53 -4.12 12.66
CA ILE A 105 21.84 -4.23 13.28
C ILE A 105 22.71 -3.05 12.85
N ALA A 106 23.20 -2.30 13.82
CA ALA A 106 24.14 -1.21 13.58
C ALA A 106 25.36 -1.67 12.77
N GLY A 107 25.66 -0.93 11.70
CA GLY A 107 26.77 -1.22 10.81
C GLY A 107 26.53 -2.40 9.87
N LEU A 108 25.30 -2.89 9.70
CA LEU A 108 24.92 -3.87 8.68
C LEU A 108 23.72 -3.37 7.87
N LEU A 109 23.82 -3.53 6.55
CA LEU A 109 22.76 -3.22 5.59
C LEU A 109 22.65 -4.35 4.58
N ASN A 110 21.45 -4.59 4.07
CA ASN A 110 21.20 -5.50 2.97
C ASN A 110 21.14 -4.72 1.65
N ALA A 111 21.49 -5.37 0.54
CA ALA A 111 21.26 -4.80 -0.78
C ALA A 111 19.80 -4.96 -1.19
N GLU A 112 19.29 -3.94 -1.87
CA GLU A 112 17.93 -3.89 -2.38
C GLU A 112 17.94 -3.24 -3.77
N TYR A 113 17.23 -3.80 -4.75
CA TYR A 113 16.93 -3.07 -5.98
C TYR A 113 15.48 -2.61 -5.96
N ILE A 114 15.25 -1.34 -6.25
CA ILE A 114 13.91 -0.77 -6.37
C ILE A 114 13.65 -0.39 -7.82
N LEU A 115 12.57 -0.88 -8.38
CA LEU A 115 11.97 -0.39 -9.63
C LEU A 115 11.03 0.77 -9.31
N ASN A 116 11.26 1.91 -9.96
CA ASN A 116 10.64 3.18 -9.61
C ASN A 116 9.17 3.27 -10.07
N GLY A 117 8.25 2.85 -9.21
CA GLY A 117 6.79 2.89 -9.43
C GLY A 117 6.21 4.28 -9.69
N LYS A 118 6.90 5.36 -9.29
CA LYS A 118 6.48 6.73 -9.62
C LYS A 118 6.61 7.04 -11.12
N THR A 119 7.57 6.38 -11.78
CA THR A 119 7.91 6.58 -13.19
C THR A 119 7.40 5.45 -14.09
N ILE A 120 7.40 4.22 -13.59
CA ILE A 120 6.95 3.03 -14.32
C ILE A 120 5.43 2.96 -14.27
N LYS A 121 4.78 3.03 -15.44
CA LYS A 121 3.33 2.90 -15.56
C LYS A 121 2.94 1.47 -15.93
N VAL A 122 1.88 0.97 -15.30
CA VAL A 122 1.32 -0.36 -15.60
C VAL A 122 0.91 -0.43 -17.08
N GLY A 123 1.25 -1.54 -17.75
CA GLY A 123 0.86 -1.81 -19.14
C GLY A 123 1.82 -1.25 -20.19
N THR A 124 2.85 -0.52 -19.78
CA THR A 124 3.88 0.02 -20.71
C THR A 124 5.00 -0.99 -20.99
N GLY A 125 5.12 -2.05 -20.17
CA GLY A 125 6.24 -2.99 -20.23
C GLY A 125 7.55 -2.44 -19.64
N ALA A 126 7.56 -1.20 -19.14
CA ALA A 126 8.74 -0.57 -18.54
C ALA A 126 9.21 -1.30 -17.26
N ALA A 127 8.28 -1.91 -16.50
CA ALA A 127 8.62 -2.70 -15.32
C ALA A 127 9.49 -3.91 -15.68
N SER A 128 9.06 -4.68 -16.70
CA SER A 128 9.80 -5.83 -17.19
C SER A 128 11.17 -5.43 -17.77
N ALA A 129 11.24 -4.33 -18.51
CA ALA A 129 12.51 -3.80 -19.04
C ALA A 129 13.48 -3.39 -17.91
N ALA A 130 12.97 -2.71 -16.88
CA ALA A 130 13.77 -2.31 -15.73
C ALA A 130 14.28 -3.53 -14.94
N ALA A 131 13.44 -4.56 -14.74
CA ALA A 131 13.85 -5.82 -14.12
C ALA A 131 14.94 -6.56 -14.93
N ALA A 132 14.88 -6.51 -16.26
CA ALA A 132 15.93 -7.07 -17.12
C ALA A 132 17.26 -6.29 -16.99
N ALA A 133 17.19 -4.98 -16.84
CA ALA A 133 18.36 -4.14 -16.58
C ALA A 133 18.97 -4.43 -15.20
N VAL A 134 18.15 -4.58 -14.15
CA VAL A 134 18.59 -5.01 -12.81
C VAL A 134 19.26 -6.39 -12.87
N SER A 135 18.66 -7.35 -13.57
CA SER A 135 19.25 -8.68 -13.78
C SER A 135 20.65 -8.61 -14.40
N SER A 136 20.80 -7.78 -15.44
CA SER A 136 22.08 -7.55 -16.10
C SER A 136 23.08 -6.87 -15.18
N ASP A 137 22.62 -5.91 -14.36
CA ASP A 137 23.45 -5.21 -13.39
C ASP A 137 23.99 -6.14 -12.31
N ILE A 138 23.14 -6.99 -11.72
CA ILE A 138 23.55 -7.96 -10.70
C ILE A 138 24.63 -8.92 -11.24
N ILE A 139 24.45 -9.42 -12.46
CA ILE A 139 25.41 -10.34 -13.09
C ILE A 139 26.74 -9.63 -13.36
N ALA A 140 26.70 -8.36 -13.80
CA ALA A 140 27.90 -7.57 -14.05
C ALA A 140 28.60 -7.12 -12.76
N TRP A 141 27.83 -6.78 -11.73
CA TRP A 141 28.31 -6.38 -10.41
C TRP A 141 29.03 -7.53 -9.73
N SER A 142 28.40 -8.71 -9.75
CA SER A 142 28.85 -9.93 -9.11
C SER A 142 29.35 -9.69 -7.68
N PRO A 143 28.49 -9.28 -6.73
CA PRO A 143 28.91 -8.85 -5.40
C PRO A 143 29.53 -9.99 -4.59
N TYR A 144 30.68 -9.75 -3.95
CA TYR A 144 31.27 -10.63 -2.93
C TYR A 144 32.34 -9.89 -2.11
N SER A 145 32.66 -10.39 -0.91
CA SER A 145 33.53 -9.68 0.03
C SER A 145 34.99 -9.54 -0.41
N GLY A 146 35.47 -10.45 -1.26
CA GLY A 146 36.83 -10.45 -1.82
C GLY A 146 36.97 -9.71 -3.15
N MET A 147 35.96 -8.95 -3.60
CA MET A 147 36.01 -8.30 -4.90
C MET A 147 37.02 -7.14 -4.94
N PRO A 148 37.68 -6.86 -6.09
CA PRO A 148 38.46 -5.65 -6.26
C PRO A 148 37.58 -4.41 -6.02
N ASN A 149 38.12 -3.40 -5.33
CA ASN A 149 37.41 -2.15 -5.01
C ASN A 149 36.10 -2.36 -4.23
N ASN A 150 36.11 -3.24 -3.22
CA ASN A 150 34.97 -3.48 -2.32
C ASN A 150 34.72 -2.32 -1.32
N GLN A 151 34.58 -1.10 -1.82
CA GLN A 151 34.22 0.09 -1.06
C GLN A 151 33.11 0.84 -1.78
N TRP A 152 31.99 1.00 -1.10
CA TRP A 152 30.75 1.54 -1.65
C TRP A 152 30.32 2.76 -0.84
N ASN A 153 30.06 3.86 -1.52
CA ASN A 153 29.44 5.02 -0.90
C ASN A 153 27.92 4.88 -1.00
N ILE A 154 27.21 5.08 0.09
CA ILE A 154 25.77 5.21 0.13
C ILE A 154 25.43 6.71 0.19
N GLU A 155 24.56 7.17 -0.68
CA GLU A 155 24.24 8.60 -0.78
C GLU A 155 23.81 9.19 0.57
N GLY A 156 24.33 10.39 0.87
CA GLY A 156 23.98 11.12 2.10
C GLY A 156 24.44 10.49 3.42
N ASN A 157 25.19 9.37 3.39
CA ASN A 157 25.51 8.61 4.59
C ASN A 157 26.86 8.98 5.24
N ASN A 158 26.86 9.17 6.56
CA ASN A 158 28.06 9.54 7.33
C ASN A 158 29.06 8.40 7.54
N CYS A 159 28.63 7.14 7.39
CA CYS A 159 29.44 5.95 7.64
C CYS A 159 30.23 5.47 6.42
N ASN A 160 30.23 6.24 5.33
CA ASN A 160 30.97 5.90 4.12
C ASN A 160 32.49 5.76 4.34
N PRO A 161 33.17 4.90 3.55
CA PRO A 161 32.61 3.89 2.66
C PRO A 161 32.20 2.62 3.42
N TRP A 162 31.27 1.86 2.85
CA TRP A 162 30.82 0.53 3.27
C TRP A 162 31.53 -0.58 2.48
N ALA A 163 31.63 -1.78 3.03
CA ALA A 163 32.21 -2.93 2.33
C ALA A 163 31.24 -4.11 2.28
N ILE A 164 31.19 -4.85 1.17
CA ILE A 164 30.41 -6.09 1.11
C ILE A 164 31.08 -7.13 2.01
N SER A 165 30.33 -7.72 2.95
CA SER A 165 30.80 -8.80 3.82
C SER A 165 30.26 -10.18 3.42
N ASN A 166 29.21 -10.23 2.61
CA ASN A 166 28.58 -11.45 2.11
C ASN A 166 28.03 -11.19 0.68
N PRO A 167 28.11 -12.15 -0.28
CA PRO A 167 28.66 -13.49 -0.17
C PRO A 167 30.20 -13.52 -0.05
N GLY A 168 30.75 -14.61 0.47
CA GLY A 168 32.21 -14.77 0.63
C GLY A 168 32.97 -15.02 -0.67
N THR A 169 32.30 -15.50 -1.73
CA THR A 169 32.93 -15.82 -3.02
C THR A 169 32.05 -15.36 -4.18
N GLY A 170 32.67 -15.01 -5.32
CA GLY A 170 31.99 -14.32 -6.43
C GLY A 170 31.28 -15.19 -7.46
N ASN A 171 31.29 -16.51 -7.34
CA ASN A 171 30.95 -17.38 -8.49
C ASN A 171 29.46 -17.72 -8.63
N SER A 172 28.54 -16.93 -8.06
CA SER A 172 27.12 -17.30 -8.06
C SER A 172 26.14 -16.13 -7.99
N ALA A 173 26.52 -14.94 -8.50
CA ALA A 173 25.63 -13.76 -8.49
C ALA A 173 24.27 -14.01 -9.16
N GLY A 174 24.25 -14.80 -10.23
CA GLY A 174 23.02 -15.22 -10.90
C GLY A 174 22.16 -16.21 -10.10
N ASP A 175 22.74 -16.88 -9.09
CA ASP A 175 22.07 -17.84 -8.22
C ASP A 175 21.61 -17.25 -6.89
N ILE A 176 22.03 -16.03 -6.57
CA ILE A 176 21.52 -15.29 -5.41
C ILE A 176 19.99 -15.14 -5.58
N GLY A 177 19.24 -15.63 -4.59
CA GLY A 177 17.79 -15.49 -4.53
C GLY A 177 17.41 -14.14 -3.93
N TRP A 178 16.53 -13.41 -4.63
CA TRP A 178 16.03 -12.10 -4.23
C TRP A 178 14.56 -12.20 -3.87
N SER A 179 14.20 -11.82 -2.64
CA SER A 179 12.82 -11.68 -2.22
C SER A 179 12.15 -10.59 -3.03
N THR A 180 10.98 -10.87 -3.60
CA THR A 180 10.26 -9.90 -4.44
C THR A 180 9.08 -9.32 -3.67
N GLN A 181 8.91 -8.00 -3.77
CA GLN A 181 7.71 -7.29 -3.32
C GLN A 181 7.20 -6.42 -4.48
N VAL A 182 5.89 -6.27 -4.60
CA VAL A 182 5.28 -5.50 -5.70
C VAL A 182 4.32 -4.47 -5.12
N THR A 183 4.51 -3.20 -5.43
CA THR A 183 3.60 -2.11 -5.07
C THR A 183 2.78 -1.70 -6.27
N ALA A 184 1.44 -1.81 -6.19
CA ALA A 184 0.54 -1.45 -7.27
C ALA A 184 -0.85 -1.03 -6.76
N PRO A 185 -1.57 -0.16 -7.48
CA PRO A 185 -2.96 0.14 -7.17
C PRO A 185 -3.87 -1.02 -7.57
N LEU A 186 -4.82 -1.40 -6.70
CA LEU A 186 -5.85 -2.41 -7.01
C LEU A 186 -7.21 -2.05 -6.39
N PRO A 187 -8.33 -2.33 -7.07
CA PRO A 187 -9.66 -2.20 -6.46
C PRO A 187 -9.88 -3.28 -5.39
N PHE A 188 -10.75 -3.02 -4.40
CA PHE A 188 -11.04 -4.00 -3.34
C PHE A 188 -11.62 -5.32 -3.84
N GLU A 189 -12.31 -5.33 -4.98
CA GLU A 189 -12.78 -6.57 -5.59
C GLU A 189 -11.61 -7.48 -6.00
N ALA A 190 -10.50 -6.90 -6.46
CA ALA A 190 -9.28 -7.65 -6.75
C ALA A 190 -8.63 -8.16 -5.46
N ILE A 191 -8.63 -7.34 -4.40
CA ILE A 191 -8.16 -7.76 -3.07
C ILE A 191 -8.99 -8.94 -2.56
N ASN A 192 -10.32 -8.90 -2.72
CA ASN A 192 -11.19 -10.02 -2.37
C ASN A 192 -10.84 -11.31 -3.13
N ASP A 193 -10.62 -11.21 -4.46
CA ASP A 193 -10.18 -12.34 -5.27
C ASP A 193 -8.83 -12.90 -4.79
N LEU A 194 -7.89 -12.04 -4.41
CA LEU A 194 -6.58 -12.44 -3.90
C LEU A 194 -6.69 -13.14 -2.53
N PHE A 195 -7.54 -12.66 -1.62
CA PHE A 195 -7.81 -13.36 -0.36
C PHE A 195 -8.42 -14.74 -0.58
N ALA A 196 -9.36 -14.89 -1.53
CA ALA A 196 -9.89 -16.19 -1.90
C ALA A 196 -8.81 -17.09 -2.51
N ALA A 197 -8.00 -16.57 -3.44
CA ALA A 197 -6.92 -17.31 -4.07
C ALA A 197 -5.83 -17.76 -3.07
N ALA A 198 -5.61 -17.02 -1.99
CA ALA A 198 -4.66 -17.38 -0.93
C ALA A 198 -5.11 -18.61 -0.11
N LEU A 199 -6.40 -18.98 -0.17
CA LEU A 199 -6.93 -20.15 0.51
C LEU A 199 -6.80 -21.44 -0.32
N VAL A 200 -6.64 -21.31 -1.64
CA VAL A 200 -6.54 -22.44 -2.58
C VAL A 200 -5.08 -22.91 -2.69
N THR A 201 -4.86 -24.23 -2.71
CA THR A 201 -3.53 -24.83 -2.89
C THR A 201 -3.47 -25.64 -4.20
N PRO A 202 -2.46 -25.45 -5.06
CA PRO A 202 -1.36 -24.48 -4.92
C PRO A 202 -1.82 -23.03 -5.16
N VAL A 203 -1.17 -22.09 -4.47
CA VAL A 203 -1.37 -20.65 -4.74
C VAL A 203 -0.77 -20.33 -6.12
N THR A 204 -1.58 -19.79 -7.02
CA THR A 204 -1.18 -19.55 -8.42
C THR A 204 -0.98 -18.07 -8.78
N SER A 205 -1.42 -17.15 -7.93
CA SER A 205 -1.29 -15.72 -8.19
C SER A 205 0.17 -15.26 -8.05
N PRO A 206 0.72 -14.49 -9.01
CA PRO A 206 2.05 -13.89 -8.87
C PRO A 206 2.10 -12.74 -7.86
N LEU A 207 0.95 -12.31 -7.33
CA LEU A 207 0.82 -11.29 -6.27
C LEU A 207 0.62 -11.91 -4.89
N LEU A 208 0.80 -13.23 -4.75
CA LEU A 208 0.71 -13.93 -3.48
C LEU A 208 1.96 -14.81 -3.26
N PRO A 209 2.33 -15.08 -2.00
CA PRO A 209 3.36 -16.06 -1.67
C PRO A 209 2.98 -17.46 -2.18
N SER A 210 3.96 -18.23 -2.65
CA SER A 210 3.72 -19.61 -3.13
C SER A 210 3.36 -20.58 -2.00
N ILE A 211 3.75 -20.26 -0.77
CA ILE A 211 3.41 -21.05 0.42
C ILE A 211 2.14 -20.43 1.01
N ARG A 212 1.15 -21.28 1.29
CA ARG A 212 -0.10 -20.85 1.91
C ARG A 212 0.23 -20.04 3.17
N PRO A 213 -0.19 -18.78 3.25
CA PRO A 213 0.02 -17.98 4.44
C PRO A 213 -0.58 -18.72 5.64
N SER A 214 0.10 -18.62 6.79
CA SER A 214 -0.34 -19.19 8.07
C SER A 214 -1.85 -18.99 8.36
N ASN A 215 -2.42 -19.84 9.22
CA ASN A 215 -3.84 -20.09 9.56
C ASN A 215 -4.82 -18.91 9.79
N ASN A 216 -4.45 -17.64 9.57
CA ASN A 216 -5.30 -16.49 9.91
C ASN A 216 -5.48 -15.48 8.74
N ILE A 217 -5.21 -15.88 7.50
CA ILE A 217 -5.77 -15.15 6.35
C ILE A 217 -7.24 -15.50 6.24
N VAL A 218 -8.09 -14.48 6.19
CA VAL A 218 -9.55 -14.61 6.13
C VAL A 218 -10.05 -14.01 4.84
N SER A 219 -10.76 -14.81 4.05
CA SER A 219 -11.52 -14.34 2.90
C SER A 219 -12.97 -14.15 3.32
N ALA A 220 -13.36 -12.91 3.61
CA ALA A 220 -14.71 -12.57 3.96
C ALA A 220 -15.65 -12.84 2.77
N THR A 221 -16.67 -13.65 3.01
CA THR A 221 -17.72 -13.94 2.03
C THR A 221 -19.06 -13.38 2.49
N GLN A 222 -20.08 -13.40 1.64
CA GLN A 222 -21.44 -13.02 2.05
C GLN A 222 -21.95 -13.84 3.25
N LYS A 223 -21.45 -15.07 3.44
CA LYS A 223 -21.80 -15.93 4.58
C LYS A 223 -21.32 -15.37 5.92
N PHE A 224 -20.27 -14.55 5.95
CA PHE A 224 -19.85 -13.85 7.17
C PHE A 224 -20.92 -12.86 7.67
N PHE A 225 -21.83 -12.44 6.80
CA PHE A 225 -22.92 -11.52 7.11
C PHE A 225 -24.25 -12.24 7.37
N GLN A 226 -24.28 -13.58 7.42
CA GLN A 226 -25.53 -14.36 7.51
C GLN A 226 -26.35 -14.07 8.78
N SER A 227 -25.69 -13.67 9.86
CA SER A 227 -26.33 -13.23 11.11
C SER A 227 -26.85 -11.78 11.06
N SER A 228 -26.74 -11.13 9.90
CA SER A 228 -27.04 -9.71 9.69
C SER A 228 -26.36 -8.78 10.69
N PRO A 229 -25.02 -8.84 10.84
CA PRO A 229 -24.30 -8.05 11.83
C PRO A 229 -24.55 -6.55 11.59
N ASN A 230 -24.88 -5.81 12.66
CA ASN A 230 -25.30 -4.40 12.59
C ASN A 230 -26.49 -4.13 11.63
N GLY A 231 -27.33 -5.14 11.36
CA GLY A 231 -28.44 -5.04 10.41
C GLY A 231 -28.03 -5.11 8.93
N ILE A 232 -26.78 -5.48 8.63
CA ILE A 232 -26.26 -5.57 7.26
C ILE A 232 -26.61 -6.94 6.68
N SER A 233 -27.54 -6.96 5.73
CA SER A 233 -27.93 -8.19 5.03
C SER A 233 -26.80 -8.73 4.14
N PRO A 234 -26.59 -10.06 4.06
CA PRO A 234 -25.64 -10.69 3.14
C PRO A 234 -25.75 -10.20 1.70
N ASP A 235 -26.99 -10.04 1.21
CA ASP A 235 -27.29 -9.66 -0.18
C ASP A 235 -26.92 -8.20 -0.49
N SER A 236 -26.78 -7.38 0.56
CA SER A 236 -26.37 -5.97 0.42
C SER A 236 -24.86 -5.79 0.31
N VAL A 237 -24.09 -6.81 0.70
CA VAL A 237 -22.63 -6.78 0.72
C VAL A 237 -22.08 -7.17 -0.64
N LYS A 238 -21.23 -6.30 -1.18
CA LYS A 238 -20.61 -6.42 -2.49
C LYS A 238 -19.12 -6.79 -2.36
N ALA A 239 -18.50 -7.20 -3.46
CA ALA A 239 -17.11 -7.67 -3.49
C ALA A 239 -16.09 -6.63 -2.99
N ASP A 240 -16.35 -5.33 -3.16
CA ASP A 240 -15.51 -4.26 -2.63
C ASP A 240 -15.56 -4.20 -1.10
N VAL A 241 -16.77 -4.30 -0.53
CA VAL A 241 -16.98 -4.41 0.91
C VAL A 241 -16.33 -5.68 1.47
N LEU A 242 -16.49 -6.81 0.77
CA LEU A 242 -15.86 -8.09 1.16
C LEU A 242 -14.33 -7.98 1.15
N GLY A 243 -13.73 -7.40 0.11
CA GLY A 243 -12.29 -7.20 0.03
C GLY A 243 -11.73 -6.33 1.15
N PHE A 244 -12.43 -5.24 1.49
CA PHE A 244 -12.08 -4.41 2.64
C PHE A 244 -12.13 -5.22 3.95
N PHE A 245 -13.19 -5.99 4.19
CA PHE A 245 -13.30 -6.77 5.43
C PHE A 245 -12.36 -7.97 5.49
N SER A 246 -12.04 -8.62 4.36
CA SER A 246 -11.00 -9.65 4.29
C SER A 246 -9.66 -9.10 4.81
N LEU A 247 -9.29 -7.90 4.37
CA LEU A 247 -8.08 -7.20 4.83
C LEU A 247 -8.14 -6.89 6.33
N VAL A 248 -9.19 -6.18 6.76
CA VAL A 248 -9.35 -5.72 8.15
C VAL A 248 -9.40 -6.87 9.15
N ILE A 249 -10.16 -7.93 8.85
CA ILE A 249 -10.30 -9.10 9.72
C ILE A 249 -8.97 -9.86 9.79
N SER A 250 -8.27 -10.03 8.66
CA SER A 250 -6.99 -10.73 8.64
C SER A 250 -5.93 -10.02 9.50
N TYR A 251 -5.86 -8.69 9.45
CA TYR A 251 -5.03 -7.91 10.38
C TYR A 251 -5.48 -8.09 11.84
N ALA A 252 -6.77 -7.91 12.12
CA ALA A 252 -7.32 -8.02 13.47
C ALA A 252 -7.07 -9.40 14.11
N LYS A 253 -7.22 -10.50 13.36
CA LYS A 253 -6.99 -11.87 13.86
C LYS A 253 -5.52 -12.21 14.08
N LYS A 254 -4.61 -11.40 13.54
CA LYS A 254 -3.17 -11.55 13.68
C LYS A 254 -2.59 -10.69 14.79
N ALA A 255 -3.38 -9.77 15.35
CA ALA A 255 -3.05 -9.08 16.58
C ALA A 255 -2.84 -10.08 17.72
N THR A 256 -1.95 -9.75 18.65
CA THR A 256 -1.57 -10.61 19.77
C THR A 256 -2.14 -10.10 21.08
N PRO A 257 -2.26 -10.93 22.14
CA PRO A 257 -2.65 -10.45 23.46
C PRO A 257 -1.78 -9.27 23.93
N THR A 258 -2.41 -8.21 24.42
CA THR A 258 -1.72 -7.01 24.93
C THR A 258 -1.26 -7.16 26.39
N SER A 259 -1.74 -8.19 27.10
CA SER A 259 -1.42 -8.46 28.50
C SER A 259 -1.23 -9.96 28.80
N PRO A 260 -0.07 -10.40 29.35
CA PRO A 260 1.16 -9.61 29.44
C PRO A 260 1.56 -9.19 28.02
N PRO A 261 2.22 -8.04 27.86
CA PRO A 261 2.61 -7.59 26.54
C PRO A 261 3.51 -8.64 25.89
N ASN A 262 2.99 -9.30 24.87
CA ASN A 262 3.79 -10.13 24.01
C ASN A 262 4.42 -9.19 23.00
N TYR A 263 5.70 -8.87 23.19
CA TYR A 263 6.41 -7.98 22.30
C TYR A 263 6.38 -8.57 20.90
N MET A 264 5.80 -7.84 19.97
CA MET A 264 6.10 -8.10 18.60
C MET A 264 7.47 -7.48 18.35
N GLU A 265 8.49 -8.32 18.15
CA GLU A 265 9.79 -7.89 17.61
C GLU A 265 9.66 -7.36 16.16
N LYS A 266 8.44 -7.38 15.60
CA LYS A 266 8.19 -7.12 14.18
C LYS A 266 7.02 -6.17 14.02
N SER A 267 7.15 -5.22 13.11
CA SER A 267 6.05 -4.33 12.72
C SER A 267 4.80 -5.14 12.29
N PRO A 268 3.59 -4.57 12.47
CA PRO A 268 2.35 -5.16 11.94
C PRO A 268 2.40 -5.45 10.43
N LYS A 269 3.34 -4.86 9.67
CA LYS A 269 3.54 -5.14 8.25
C LYS A 269 3.82 -6.60 7.91
N PHE A 270 4.39 -7.34 8.86
CA PHE A 270 4.71 -8.77 8.69
C PHE A 270 3.51 -9.69 8.96
N THR A 271 2.36 -9.12 9.26
CA THR A 271 1.13 -9.83 9.62
C THR A 271 0.58 -10.67 8.46
N ILE A 272 0.52 -10.08 7.27
CA ILE A 272 0.03 -10.71 6.04
C ILE A 272 0.79 -10.17 4.82
N SER A 273 0.71 -10.89 3.70
CA SER A 273 1.38 -10.52 2.44
C SER A 273 0.69 -9.42 1.62
N ILE A 274 -0.55 -9.04 1.94
CA ILE A 274 -1.25 -7.94 1.26
C ILE A 274 -1.24 -6.76 2.22
N MET A 275 -0.30 -5.84 2.03
CA MET A 275 -0.13 -4.67 2.89
C MET A 275 -0.70 -3.43 2.23
N PRO A 276 -1.60 -2.68 2.88
CA PRO A 276 -2.07 -1.43 2.32
C PRO A 276 -1.03 -0.33 2.49
N ARG A 277 -0.63 0.31 1.38
CA ARG A 277 0.20 1.52 1.40
C ARG A 277 -0.67 2.79 1.52
N THR A 278 -1.94 2.72 1.11
CA THR A 278 -2.99 3.70 1.43
C THR A 278 -3.55 3.45 2.83
N GLU A 279 -3.71 4.50 3.65
CA GLU A 279 -4.17 4.38 5.04
C GLU A 279 -5.59 3.79 5.17
N PHE A 280 -5.88 3.05 6.25
CA PHE A 280 -7.14 2.33 6.42
C PHE A 280 -8.35 3.25 6.52
N VAL A 281 -8.18 4.47 7.05
CA VAL A 281 -9.26 5.46 7.06
C VAL A 281 -9.70 5.86 5.65
N THR A 282 -8.76 5.98 4.70
CA THR A 282 -9.04 6.24 3.29
C THR A 282 -9.65 5.00 2.63
N LEU A 283 -9.17 3.80 2.96
CA LEU A 283 -9.78 2.54 2.51
C LEU A 283 -11.26 2.45 2.94
N TYR A 284 -11.54 2.71 4.21
CA TYR A 284 -12.88 2.64 4.77
C TYR A 284 -13.82 3.68 4.14
N ALA A 285 -13.34 4.90 3.85
CA ALA A 285 -14.14 5.93 3.21
C ALA A 285 -14.76 5.49 1.87
N GLN A 286 -14.07 4.62 1.12
CA GLN A 286 -14.57 4.11 -0.16
C GLN A 286 -15.76 3.16 -0.01
N VAL A 287 -15.83 2.39 1.09
CA VAL A 287 -16.89 1.39 1.33
C VAL A 287 -17.92 1.82 2.37
N LYS A 288 -17.65 2.88 3.14
CA LYS A 288 -18.52 3.34 4.24
C LYS A 288 -19.95 3.62 3.79
N SER A 289 -20.12 4.26 2.63
CA SER A 289 -21.44 4.64 2.11
C SER A 289 -22.31 3.44 1.71
N THR A 290 -21.72 2.26 1.53
CA THR A 290 -22.42 1.02 1.17
C THR A 290 -22.76 0.14 2.37
N LEU A 291 -22.42 0.55 3.59
CA LEU A 291 -22.75 -0.16 4.82
C LEU A 291 -24.00 0.46 5.46
N PRO A 292 -25.20 -0.13 5.29
CA PRO A 292 -26.46 0.46 5.76
C PRO A 292 -26.70 0.34 7.28
N GLY A 293 -25.76 -0.27 8.01
CA GLY A 293 -25.93 -0.62 9.43
C GLY A 293 -25.74 0.56 10.40
N THR A 294 -26.27 0.40 11.63
CA THR A 294 -26.25 1.45 12.67
C THR A 294 -25.20 1.22 13.77
N GLY A 295 -24.42 0.14 13.71
CA GLY A 295 -23.41 -0.19 14.72
C GLY A 295 -22.02 0.36 14.42
N THR A 296 -21.10 0.21 15.38
CA THR A 296 -19.70 0.64 15.22
C THR A 296 -18.93 -0.31 14.29
N LEU A 297 -17.86 0.20 13.66
CA LEU A 297 -16.95 -0.62 12.87
C LEU A 297 -16.34 -1.75 13.72
N TYR A 298 -15.95 -1.45 14.96
CA TYR A 298 -15.43 -2.45 15.89
C TYR A 298 -16.43 -3.59 16.13
N ASN A 299 -17.69 -3.28 16.46
CA ASN A 299 -18.71 -4.32 16.71
C ASN A 299 -18.98 -5.17 15.45
N LEU A 300 -18.96 -4.53 14.27
CA LEU A 300 -19.09 -5.26 13.01
C LEU A 300 -17.93 -6.25 12.86
N VAL A 301 -16.68 -5.78 12.92
CA VAL A 301 -15.49 -6.61 12.75
C VAL A 301 -15.44 -7.70 13.83
N LYS A 302 -15.85 -7.41 15.06
CA LYS A 302 -15.92 -8.37 16.17
C LYS A 302 -16.87 -9.53 15.88
N ILE A 303 -18.02 -9.28 15.26
CA ILE A 303 -18.92 -10.34 14.80
C ILE A 303 -18.34 -11.07 13.59
N LEU A 304 -17.77 -10.35 12.62
CA LEU A 304 -17.20 -10.99 11.42
C LEU A 304 -15.98 -11.87 11.77
N ALA A 305 -15.19 -11.50 12.78
CA ALA A 305 -14.07 -12.29 13.29
C ALA A 305 -14.50 -13.63 13.91
N CYS A 306 -15.79 -13.81 14.22
CA CYS A 306 -16.34 -15.10 14.61
C CYS A 306 -16.20 -16.17 13.55
N TYR A 307 -16.08 -15.78 12.27
CA TYR A 307 -16.06 -16.73 11.18
C TYR A 307 -14.62 -16.97 10.70
N LYS A 308 -14.36 -18.18 10.25
CA LYS A 308 -13.18 -18.54 9.46
C LYS A 308 -13.61 -19.38 8.26
N ASN A 309 -12.79 -19.35 7.22
CA ASN A 309 -12.99 -20.21 6.05
C ASN A 309 -12.55 -21.63 6.42
N ASP A 310 -13.37 -22.63 6.09
CA ASP A 310 -12.96 -24.04 6.16
C ASP A 310 -12.31 -24.49 4.84
N GLU A 311 -12.08 -25.81 4.69
CA GLU A 311 -11.45 -26.40 3.50
C GLU A 311 -12.35 -26.35 2.25
N ASP A 312 -13.67 -26.26 2.42
CA ASP A 312 -14.66 -26.26 1.34
C ASP A 312 -15.12 -24.84 0.96
N GLU A 313 -14.41 -23.80 1.45
CA GLU A 313 -14.81 -22.39 1.34
C GLU A 313 -16.17 -22.07 2.00
N ASP A 314 -16.64 -22.98 2.85
CA ASP A 314 -17.72 -22.75 3.78
C ASP A 314 -17.21 -21.92 4.98
N VAL A 315 -18.14 -21.53 5.85
CA VAL A 315 -17.82 -20.74 7.04
C VAL A 315 -18.15 -21.52 8.29
N GLU A 316 -17.17 -21.62 9.17
CA GLU A 316 -17.34 -22.17 10.51
C GLU A 316 -17.03 -21.12 11.56
N LEU A 317 -17.43 -21.40 12.81
CA LEU A 317 -17.06 -20.55 13.92
C LEU A 317 -15.58 -20.73 14.28
N ASP A 318 -14.92 -19.62 14.54
CA ASP A 318 -13.61 -19.56 15.14
C ASP A 318 -13.75 -19.53 16.68
N PRO A 319 -13.52 -20.67 17.38
CA PRO A 319 -13.78 -20.77 18.81
C PRO A 319 -12.89 -19.87 19.65
N GLN A 320 -11.78 -19.38 19.09
CA GLN A 320 -10.92 -18.39 19.74
C GLN A 320 -11.65 -17.05 19.91
N PHE A 321 -12.47 -16.65 18.94
CA PHE A 321 -13.14 -15.36 18.93
C PHE A 321 -14.60 -15.45 19.37
N CYS A 322 -15.28 -16.59 19.17
CA CYS A 322 -16.72 -16.67 19.37
C CYS A 322 -17.21 -18.02 19.90
N GLY A 323 -18.35 -17.96 20.61
CA GLY A 323 -19.22 -19.08 20.88
C GLY A 323 -20.49 -19.03 20.02
N GLY A 324 -21.56 -19.68 20.50
CA GLY A 324 -22.87 -19.68 19.84
C GLY A 324 -22.94 -20.63 18.65
N THR A 325 -23.61 -20.20 17.58
CA THR A 325 -23.78 -20.97 16.34
C THR A 325 -23.42 -20.15 15.12
N VAL A 326 -23.19 -20.79 13.97
CA VAL A 326 -22.89 -20.10 12.70
C VAL A 326 -23.97 -19.07 12.32
N ALA A 327 -25.25 -19.38 12.58
CA ALA A 327 -26.38 -18.47 12.30
C ALA A 327 -26.55 -17.35 13.34
N ALA A 328 -26.09 -17.58 14.57
CA ALA A 328 -26.17 -16.64 15.70
C ALA A 328 -24.84 -16.68 16.47
N PRO A 329 -23.78 -16.07 15.92
CA PRO A 329 -22.47 -16.06 16.56
C PRO A 329 -22.50 -15.18 17.81
N GLU A 330 -21.79 -15.61 18.85
CA GLU A 330 -21.67 -14.85 20.10
C GLU A 330 -20.20 -14.47 20.32
N PRO A 331 -19.79 -13.23 19.98
CA PRO A 331 -18.43 -12.80 20.22
C PRO A 331 -18.03 -12.85 21.69
N ASN A 332 -16.90 -13.48 21.96
CA ASN A 332 -16.30 -13.51 23.29
C ASN A 332 -15.42 -12.24 23.51
N SER A 333 -14.70 -12.20 24.64
CA SER A 333 -13.86 -11.06 25.00
C SER A 333 -12.42 -11.14 24.47
N TYR A 334 -12.06 -12.16 23.67
CA TYR A 334 -10.70 -12.34 23.18
C TYR A 334 -10.25 -11.14 22.35
N MET A 335 -11.10 -10.68 21.43
CA MET A 335 -10.80 -9.54 20.56
C MET A 335 -10.59 -8.22 21.33
N ASP A 336 -11.21 -8.08 22.51
CA ASP A 336 -11.05 -6.90 23.36
C ASP A 336 -9.65 -6.81 23.99
N GLY A 337 -8.94 -7.95 24.07
CA GLY A 337 -7.63 -8.08 24.70
C GLY A 337 -6.45 -8.19 23.74
N ILE A 338 -6.66 -8.08 22.43
CA ILE A 338 -5.61 -8.19 21.42
C ILE A 338 -5.29 -6.84 20.76
N GLY A 339 -4.06 -6.72 20.27
CA GLY A 339 -3.52 -5.53 19.66
C GLY A 339 -2.11 -5.72 19.15
N TRP A 340 -1.44 -4.60 18.91
CA TRP A 340 -0.03 -4.55 18.54
C TRP A 340 0.69 -3.71 19.59
N CYS A 341 1.82 -4.22 20.07
CA CYS A 341 2.67 -3.51 21.01
C CYS A 341 4.08 -3.48 20.46
N LEU A 342 4.57 -2.28 20.19
CA LEU A 342 5.92 -2.04 19.68
C LEU A 342 6.76 -1.42 20.79
N LYS A 343 8.03 -1.82 20.83
CA LYS A 343 9.00 -1.21 21.72
C LYS A 343 9.67 -0.06 20.98
N ASN A 344 9.57 1.14 21.53
CA ASN A 344 10.35 2.26 21.06
C ASN A 344 11.82 2.00 21.43
N THR A 345 12.69 1.86 20.44
CA THR A 345 14.10 1.53 20.65
C THR A 345 14.87 2.68 21.31
N ASP A 346 14.44 3.93 21.10
CA ASP A 346 15.09 5.12 21.66
C ASP A 346 14.73 5.33 23.14
N THR A 347 13.46 5.20 23.49
CA THR A 347 13.00 5.48 24.87
C THR A 347 12.88 4.23 25.73
N ASN A 348 12.89 3.03 25.13
CA ASN A 348 12.42 1.78 25.74
C ASN A 348 10.95 1.83 26.20
N ASP A 349 10.20 2.88 25.86
CA ASP A 349 8.76 2.94 26.11
C ASP A 349 8.04 1.94 25.20
N GLN A 350 6.82 1.63 25.61
CA GLN A 350 5.95 0.71 24.91
C GLN A 350 4.75 1.46 24.37
N ASP A 351 4.57 1.37 23.06
CA ASP A 351 3.41 1.90 22.36
C ASP A 351 2.51 0.71 21.98
N CYS A 352 1.34 0.63 22.62
CA CYS A 352 0.35 -0.39 22.34
C CYS A 352 -0.89 0.22 21.68
N LEU A 353 -1.45 -0.54 20.74
CA LEU A 353 -2.70 -0.24 20.06
C LEU A 353 -3.61 -1.46 20.13
N THR A 354 -4.75 -1.32 20.81
CA THR A 354 -5.79 -2.36 20.76
C THR A 354 -6.49 -2.36 19.41
N VAL A 355 -7.07 -3.50 19.02
CA VAL A 355 -7.89 -3.56 17.80
C VAL A 355 -9.10 -2.63 17.89
N GLU A 356 -9.70 -2.47 19.07
CA GLU A 356 -10.82 -1.54 19.30
C GLU A 356 -10.43 -0.08 19.02
N ASP A 357 -9.29 0.36 19.57
CA ASP A 357 -8.76 1.70 19.34
C ASP A 357 -8.46 1.96 17.87
N TRP A 358 -7.89 0.97 17.18
CA TRP A 358 -7.61 1.05 15.76
C TRP A 358 -8.90 1.23 14.94
N MET A 359 -9.89 0.35 15.12
CA MET A 359 -11.18 0.45 14.42
C MET A 359 -11.91 1.75 14.71
N THR A 360 -11.83 2.23 15.95
CA THR A 360 -12.42 3.51 16.36
C THR A 360 -11.77 4.67 15.60
N SER A 361 -10.44 4.64 15.43
CA SER A 361 -9.71 5.67 14.67
C SER A 361 -10.07 5.70 13.19
N ILE A 362 -10.26 4.54 12.56
CA ILE A 362 -10.73 4.41 11.17
C ILE A 362 -12.15 4.98 11.06
N ALA A 363 -13.06 4.56 11.95
CA ALA A 363 -14.47 4.95 11.90
C ALA A 363 -14.67 6.46 12.11
N SER A 364 -13.84 7.08 12.96
CA SER A 364 -13.88 8.51 13.26
C SER A 364 -13.29 9.39 12.16
N GLY A 365 -12.63 8.82 11.14
CA GLY A 365 -11.96 9.61 10.11
C GLY A 365 -10.60 10.16 10.55
N SER A 366 -9.93 9.56 11.54
CA SER A 366 -8.61 10.03 11.99
C SER A 366 -7.56 9.69 10.93
N SER A 367 -6.89 10.70 10.37
CA SER A 367 -5.76 10.54 9.44
C SER A 367 -4.48 11.20 10.02
N PRO A 368 -3.35 10.47 10.11
CA PRO A 368 -3.25 9.03 9.90
C PRO A 368 -4.04 8.24 10.95
N ASP A 369 -4.54 7.06 10.57
CA ASP A 369 -5.19 6.16 11.52
C ASP A 369 -4.18 5.60 12.53
N LYS A 370 -4.67 5.06 13.66
CA LYS A 370 -3.77 4.68 14.76
C LYS A 370 -2.79 3.56 14.38
N LEU A 371 -3.12 2.67 13.45
CA LEU A 371 -2.19 1.60 13.04
C LEU A 371 -1.07 2.18 12.18
N THR A 372 -1.39 3.08 11.25
CA THR A 372 -0.37 3.83 10.50
C THR A 372 0.57 4.62 11.43
N LYS A 373 0.03 5.26 12.47
CA LYS A 373 0.86 5.96 13.47
C LYS A 373 1.78 5.01 14.25
N LEU A 374 1.25 3.86 14.65
CA LEU A 374 2.03 2.85 15.37
C LEU A 374 3.15 2.30 14.48
N ASP A 375 2.83 1.97 13.23
CA ASP A 375 3.79 1.43 12.26
C ASP A 375 4.92 2.42 11.92
N GLY A 376 4.60 3.73 11.89
CA GLY A 376 5.58 4.82 11.75
C GLY A 376 6.60 4.94 12.87
N LEU A 377 6.44 4.21 13.98
CA LEU A 377 7.48 4.11 15.02
C LEU A 377 8.63 3.17 14.63
N ILE A 378 8.46 2.35 13.58
CA ILE A 378 9.48 1.42 13.08
C ILE A 378 9.90 1.82 11.67
N ASP A 379 8.97 1.81 10.72
CA ASP A 379 9.28 2.13 9.33
C ASP A 379 8.17 2.86 8.57
N GLY A 380 6.91 2.79 9.00
CA GLY A 380 5.83 3.59 8.44
C GLY A 380 5.28 3.11 7.10
N GLN A 381 5.48 1.84 6.74
CA GLN A 381 5.02 1.30 5.46
C GLN A 381 3.49 1.15 5.37
N ILE A 382 2.81 0.78 6.48
CA ILE A 382 1.35 0.62 6.52
C ILE A 382 0.68 1.98 6.47
N GLY A 383 0.00 2.27 5.36
CA GLY A 383 -0.62 3.57 5.15
C GLY A 383 0.39 4.71 4.98
N GLY A 384 1.67 4.41 4.71
CA GLY A 384 2.74 5.40 4.55
C GLY A 384 2.52 6.38 3.39
N LEU A 385 1.67 6.02 2.42
CA LEU A 385 1.26 6.93 1.34
C LEU A 385 0.01 7.77 1.70
N GLY A 386 -0.47 7.68 2.94
CA GLY A 386 -1.62 8.42 3.44
C GLY A 386 -2.87 8.19 2.60
N THR A 387 -3.45 9.29 2.11
CA THR A 387 -4.69 9.29 1.30
C THR A 387 -4.48 8.99 -0.19
N ALA A 388 -3.26 8.62 -0.60
CA ALA A 388 -2.91 8.36 -1.99
C ALA A 388 -3.80 7.30 -2.64
N LEU A 389 -4.25 7.60 -3.87
CA LEU A 389 -4.98 6.71 -4.76
C LEU A 389 -4.48 6.92 -6.19
N GLU A 390 -4.52 5.87 -7.00
CA GLU A 390 -4.22 5.93 -8.44
C GLU A 390 -5.39 5.42 -9.26
N ASN A 391 -5.48 5.87 -10.50
CA ASN A 391 -6.53 5.48 -11.42
C ASN A 391 -6.19 4.17 -12.13
N ILE A 392 -7.18 3.29 -12.24
CA ILE A 392 -7.11 2.14 -13.14
C ILE A 392 -6.81 2.62 -14.57
N ILE A 393 -6.01 1.87 -15.33
CA ILE A 393 -5.68 2.17 -16.74
C ILE A 393 -6.95 2.45 -17.55
N ASP A 394 -6.92 3.52 -18.35
CA ASP A 394 -8.01 3.97 -19.21
C ASP A 394 -9.34 4.18 -18.45
N SER A 395 -9.26 4.57 -17.17
CA SER A 395 -10.39 4.80 -16.29
C SER A 395 -10.12 6.00 -15.38
N THR A 396 -11.17 6.65 -14.89
CA THR A 396 -11.08 7.66 -13.84
C THR A 396 -11.37 7.08 -12.45
N ARG A 397 -11.50 5.75 -12.35
CA ARG A 397 -11.74 5.06 -11.09
C ARG A 397 -10.44 5.02 -10.29
N ALA A 398 -10.36 5.88 -9.28
CA ALA A 398 -9.31 5.87 -8.29
C ALA A 398 -9.44 4.63 -7.37
N VAL A 399 -8.33 3.98 -7.07
CA VAL A 399 -8.23 2.79 -6.24
C VAL A 399 -7.00 2.88 -5.31
N PRO A 400 -7.02 2.18 -4.16
CA PRO A 400 -5.92 2.23 -3.21
C PRO A 400 -4.67 1.46 -3.68
N LEU A 401 -3.53 1.83 -3.11
CA LEU A 401 -2.23 1.19 -3.34
C LEU A 401 -1.97 0.11 -2.29
N PHE A 402 -1.46 -1.02 -2.76
CA PHE A 402 -1.06 -2.16 -1.93
C PHE A 402 0.34 -2.61 -2.31
N GLU A 403 1.05 -3.10 -1.33
CA GLU A 403 2.29 -3.83 -1.49
C GLU A 403 2.05 -5.32 -1.24
N PHE A 404 2.46 -6.15 -2.20
CA PHE A 404 2.36 -7.60 -2.18
C PHE A 404 3.71 -8.17 -1.79
N ARG A 405 3.77 -8.74 -0.59
CA ARG A 405 5.02 -9.09 0.11
C ARG A 405 5.24 -10.59 0.20
N ASN A 406 6.48 -10.96 0.50
CA ASN A 406 6.91 -12.35 0.63
C ASN A 406 6.63 -13.18 -0.64
N LEU A 407 6.69 -12.56 -1.81
CA LEU A 407 6.54 -13.30 -3.07
C LEU A 407 7.72 -14.25 -3.23
N ALA A 408 7.56 -15.25 -4.11
CA ALA A 408 8.61 -16.24 -4.33
C ALA A 408 9.96 -15.57 -4.64
N GLY A 409 11.01 -16.03 -3.96
CA GLY A 409 12.37 -15.55 -4.24
C GLY A 409 12.77 -15.85 -5.68
N VAL A 410 13.34 -14.86 -6.37
CA VAL A 410 13.74 -14.98 -7.77
C VAL A 410 15.24 -14.84 -7.93
N LYS A 411 15.80 -15.67 -8.80
CA LYS A 411 17.18 -15.52 -9.27
C LYS A 411 17.25 -14.44 -10.34
N ALA A 412 18.44 -13.85 -10.55
CA ALA A 412 18.63 -12.74 -11.49
C ALA A 412 18.01 -13.05 -12.88
N GLY A 413 18.28 -14.23 -13.45
CA GLY A 413 17.75 -14.63 -14.76
C GLY A 413 16.23 -14.84 -14.83
N LYS A 414 15.49 -14.69 -13.72
CA LYS A 414 14.03 -14.85 -13.62
C LYS A 414 13.30 -13.57 -13.20
N MET A 415 14.02 -12.50 -12.84
CA MET A 415 13.43 -11.23 -12.40
C MET A 415 12.48 -10.63 -13.44
N GLN A 416 12.90 -10.59 -14.72
CA GLN A 416 12.07 -10.06 -15.81
C GLN A 416 10.72 -10.78 -15.96
N ASP A 417 10.75 -12.12 -15.91
CA ASP A 417 9.55 -12.96 -16.04
C ASP A 417 8.62 -12.80 -14.84
N ALA A 418 9.17 -12.75 -13.62
CA ALA A 418 8.40 -12.54 -12.40
C ALA A 418 7.68 -11.18 -12.41
N VAL A 419 8.38 -10.11 -12.78
CA VAL A 419 7.79 -8.76 -12.86
C VAL A 419 6.75 -8.68 -13.98
N SER A 420 7.02 -9.28 -15.14
CA SER A 420 6.05 -9.33 -16.23
C SER A 420 4.75 -10.05 -15.82
N LYS A 421 4.86 -11.16 -15.07
CA LYS A 421 3.70 -11.88 -14.54
C LYS A 421 2.92 -11.06 -13.51
N ALA A 422 3.61 -10.38 -12.60
CA ALA A 422 2.98 -9.49 -11.63
C ALA A 422 2.24 -8.35 -12.31
N GLU A 423 2.87 -7.66 -13.26
CA GLU A 423 2.25 -6.59 -14.05
C GLU A 423 1.01 -7.11 -14.82
N GLN A 424 1.12 -8.27 -15.45
CA GLN A 424 0.00 -8.88 -16.17
C GLN A 424 -1.17 -9.25 -15.24
N ALA A 425 -0.90 -9.66 -14.00
CA ALA A 425 -1.95 -9.91 -13.01
C ALA A 425 -2.68 -8.61 -12.63
N VAL A 426 -1.94 -7.51 -12.42
CA VAL A 426 -2.53 -6.18 -12.17
C VAL A 426 -3.42 -5.75 -13.34
N ILE A 427 -2.92 -5.83 -14.57
CA ILE A 427 -3.70 -5.51 -15.80
C ILE A 427 -4.96 -6.37 -15.89
N THR A 428 -4.87 -7.66 -15.54
CA THR A 428 -6.03 -8.57 -15.55
C THR A 428 -7.11 -8.09 -14.59
N TYR A 429 -6.74 -7.67 -13.38
CA TYR A 429 -7.68 -7.11 -12.41
C TYR A 429 -8.24 -5.74 -12.85
N PHE A 430 -7.44 -4.89 -13.48
CA PHE A 430 -7.92 -3.63 -14.07
C PHE A 430 -8.98 -3.85 -15.13
N ASN A 431 -8.75 -4.80 -16.03
CA ASN A 431 -9.73 -5.15 -17.06
C ASN A 431 -11.02 -5.73 -16.45
N LYS A 432 -10.89 -6.59 -15.43
CA LYS A 432 -12.03 -7.22 -14.74
C LYS A 432 -12.86 -6.22 -13.93
N TYR A 433 -12.22 -5.26 -13.27
CA TYR A 433 -12.83 -4.35 -12.29
C TYR A 433 -12.73 -2.86 -12.67
N LYS A 434 -12.71 -2.58 -13.97
CA LYS A 434 -12.56 -1.22 -14.51
C LYS A 434 -13.63 -0.24 -13.99
N THR A 435 -14.85 -0.74 -13.80
CA THR A 435 -16.01 0.04 -13.33
C THR A 435 -16.39 -0.32 -11.90
N LEU A 436 -16.85 0.66 -11.13
CA LEU A 436 -17.38 0.43 -9.78
C LEU A 436 -18.54 -0.58 -9.79
N PRO A 437 -18.69 -1.39 -8.72
CA PRO A 437 -19.84 -2.27 -8.56
C PRO A 437 -21.14 -1.47 -8.54
N GLN A 438 -21.91 -1.53 -9.63
CA GLN A 438 -23.16 -0.78 -9.74
C GLN A 438 -24.10 -1.16 -8.60
N ARG A 439 -24.70 -0.17 -7.92
CA ARG A 439 -25.86 -0.46 -7.06
C ARG A 439 -26.95 -0.94 -8.01
N LYS A 440 -27.33 -2.22 -7.91
CA LYS A 440 -28.59 -2.67 -8.50
C LYS A 440 -29.66 -1.84 -7.81
N MET A 441 -30.10 -0.74 -8.45
CA MET A 441 -31.28 -0.03 -7.99
C MET A 441 -32.37 -1.08 -8.03
N ALA A 442 -32.90 -1.44 -6.85
CA ALA A 442 -34.05 -2.30 -6.77
C ALA A 442 -35.09 -1.67 -7.70
N LYS A 443 -35.39 -2.34 -8.82
CA LYS A 443 -36.51 -1.96 -9.66
C LYS A 443 -37.68 -1.99 -8.69
N ARG A 444 -38.16 -0.81 -8.27
CA ARG A 444 -39.45 -0.71 -7.60
C ARG A 444 -40.42 -1.34 -8.59
N GLN A 445 -40.81 -2.58 -8.33
CA GLN A 445 -42.00 -3.14 -8.93
C GLN A 445 -43.10 -2.18 -8.49
N ASN A 446 -43.53 -1.33 -9.44
CA ASN A 446 -44.81 -0.67 -9.35
C ASN A 446 -45.84 -1.80 -9.43
N ASP A 447 -46.08 -2.46 -8.31
CA ASP A 447 -47.22 -3.36 -8.17
C ASP A 447 -48.47 -2.48 -8.32
N VAL A 448 -49.09 -2.70 -9.48
CA VAL A 448 -50.38 -2.16 -9.90
C VAL A 448 -51.43 -2.72 -8.94
N TYR A 449 -51.57 -2.12 -7.76
CA TYR A 449 -52.80 -2.20 -6.99
C TYR A 449 -53.72 -1.06 -7.46
N GLY A 450 -54.54 -1.39 -8.46
CA GLY A 450 -55.64 -0.54 -8.89
C GLY A 450 -56.69 -0.42 -7.80
N CYS A 451 -56.84 0.78 -7.25
CA CYS A 451 -58.02 1.21 -6.52
C CYS A 451 -58.71 2.31 -7.35
N PRO A 452 -59.98 2.18 -7.74
CA PRO A 452 -60.62 3.14 -8.63
C PRO A 452 -61.04 4.37 -7.83
N THR A 453 -60.35 5.50 -8.05
CA THR A 453 -60.86 6.82 -7.66
C THR A 453 -61.02 7.69 -8.90
N THR A 454 -62.28 7.93 -9.23
CA THR A 454 -62.76 8.86 -10.26
C THR A 454 -62.50 10.29 -9.80
N SER A 455 -61.66 11.01 -10.54
CA SER A 455 -61.55 12.48 -10.49
C SER A 455 -61.09 13.01 -11.85
N PRO A 456 -61.51 14.22 -12.26
CA PRO A 456 -61.51 14.66 -13.65
C PRO A 456 -60.13 15.16 -14.12
N PRO A 457 -59.89 15.18 -15.44
CA PRO A 457 -58.57 15.45 -16.01
C PRO A 457 -58.28 16.95 -16.07
N SER A 458 -57.25 17.41 -15.37
CA SER A 458 -56.49 18.59 -15.77
C SER A 458 -55.23 18.12 -16.50
N SER A 459 -55.33 18.06 -17.82
CA SER A 459 -54.20 17.83 -18.73
C SER A 459 -53.31 19.07 -18.71
N THR A 460 -52.23 19.01 -17.93
CA THR A 460 -51.01 19.75 -18.22
C THR A 460 -49.96 18.71 -18.52
N THR A 461 -49.72 18.47 -19.81
CA THR A 461 -48.62 17.62 -20.27
C THR A 461 -47.33 18.24 -19.74
N PRO A 462 -46.58 17.58 -18.83
CA PRO A 462 -45.31 18.13 -18.36
C PRO A 462 -44.37 18.22 -19.56
N THR A 463 -43.86 19.42 -19.82
CA THR A 463 -42.81 19.66 -20.81
C THR A 463 -41.64 18.72 -20.51
N PRO A 464 -41.12 17.97 -21.50
CA PRO A 464 -40.06 17.00 -21.26
C PRO A 464 -38.80 17.70 -20.73
N THR A 465 -38.32 17.27 -19.57
CA THR A 465 -37.03 17.70 -19.01
C THR A 465 -35.91 17.23 -19.94
N PRO A 466 -35.02 18.11 -20.44
CA PRO A 466 -33.91 17.70 -21.28
C PRO A 466 -32.91 16.85 -20.49
N SER A 467 -32.47 15.74 -21.10
CA SER A 467 -31.36 14.94 -20.57
C SER A 467 -30.04 15.52 -21.05
N CYS A 468 -29.19 15.95 -20.12
CA CYS A 468 -27.90 16.57 -20.43
C CYS A 468 -26.76 15.85 -19.71
N THR A 469 -25.60 15.73 -20.35
CA THR A 469 -24.38 15.16 -19.75
C THR A 469 -23.28 16.21 -19.66
N LEU A 470 -22.52 16.18 -18.57
CA LEU A 470 -21.35 17.04 -18.41
C LEU A 470 -20.24 16.60 -19.37
N GLN A 471 -19.79 17.53 -20.22
CA GLN A 471 -18.58 17.42 -21.01
C GLN A 471 -17.45 18.15 -20.28
N ASN A 472 -16.38 17.42 -19.98
CA ASN A 472 -15.17 18.02 -19.44
C ASN A 472 -14.36 18.70 -20.55
N GLU A 473 -13.48 19.60 -20.14
CA GLU A 473 -12.48 20.17 -21.02
C GLU A 473 -11.57 19.05 -21.52
N ASP A 474 -11.38 18.98 -22.83
CA ASP A 474 -10.57 17.98 -23.50
C ASP A 474 -9.90 18.67 -24.70
N PRO A 475 -8.71 19.26 -24.47
CA PRO A 475 -7.98 20.00 -25.49
C PRO A 475 -7.57 19.13 -26.69
N ASP A 476 -7.38 17.83 -26.49
CA ASP A 476 -7.00 16.88 -27.54
C ASP A 476 -8.15 16.66 -28.55
N GLN A 477 -9.39 16.84 -28.10
CA GLN A 477 -10.61 16.80 -28.93
C GLN A 477 -11.09 18.21 -29.37
N GLY A 478 -10.30 19.25 -29.12
CA GLY A 478 -10.66 20.65 -29.45
C GLY A 478 -11.73 21.26 -28.54
N ILE A 479 -11.96 20.70 -27.36
CA ILE A 479 -12.93 21.19 -26.38
C ILE A 479 -12.20 22.09 -25.38
N ALA A 480 -12.22 23.39 -25.64
CA ALA A 480 -11.49 24.40 -24.85
C ALA A 480 -12.13 24.78 -23.50
N GLY A 481 -13.22 24.11 -23.11
CA GLY A 481 -13.88 24.40 -21.84
C GLY A 481 -15.02 23.43 -21.54
N ARG A 482 -15.41 23.37 -20.27
CA ARG A 482 -16.48 22.50 -19.78
C ARG A 482 -17.86 23.00 -20.23
N GLY A 483 -18.75 22.07 -20.55
CA GLY A 483 -20.12 22.36 -20.98
C GLY A 483 -21.09 21.21 -20.72
N CYS A 484 -22.35 21.39 -21.06
CA CYS A 484 -23.39 20.38 -20.94
C CYS A 484 -23.91 19.98 -22.32
N ILE A 485 -23.78 18.72 -22.70
CA ILE A 485 -24.31 18.20 -23.95
C ILE A 485 -25.77 17.78 -23.73
N CYS A 486 -26.70 18.51 -24.34
CA CYS A 486 -28.13 18.27 -24.28
C CYS A 486 -28.63 17.90 -25.69
N GLY A 487 -28.59 16.62 -26.05
CA GLY A 487 -28.84 16.18 -27.42
C GLY A 487 -27.72 16.62 -28.37
N SER A 488 -28.04 17.43 -29.38
CA SER A 488 -27.06 17.99 -30.34
C SER A 488 -26.53 19.38 -29.95
N THR A 489 -26.96 19.93 -28.81
CA THR A 489 -26.61 21.28 -28.38
C THR A 489 -25.68 21.23 -27.17
N THR A 490 -24.60 22.01 -27.20
CA THR A 490 -23.73 22.24 -26.04
C THR A 490 -24.18 23.53 -25.35
N LEU A 491 -24.52 23.42 -24.06
CA LEU A 491 -24.92 24.54 -23.20
C LEU A 491 -23.80 24.86 -22.20
N PRO A 492 -23.74 26.09 -21.65
CA PRO A 492 -22.81 26.41 -20.57
C PRO A 492 -23.14 25.62 -19.28
N LEU A 493 -22.26 25.69 -18.28
CA LEU A 493 -22.57 25.15 -16.95
C LEU A 493 -23.53 26.08 -16.19
N LEU A 494 -24.54 25.52 -15.52
CA LEU A 494 -25.35 26.27 -14.56
C LEU A 494 -24.53 26.59 -13.31
N THR A 495 -24.52 27.86 -12.89
CA THR A 495 -24.00 28.22 -11.57
C THR A 495 -25.01 27.81 -10.52
N VAL A 496 -24.79 26.65 -9.88
CA VAL A 496 -25.63 26.15 -8.79
C VAL A 496 -24.83 26.30 -7.49
N PRO A 497 -25.13 27.31 -6.63
CA PRO A 497 -24.35 27.61 -5.44
C PRO A 497 -24.27 26.46 -4.42
N SER A 498 -25.20 25.51 -4.50
CA SER A 498 -25.29 24.33 -3.63
C SER A 498 -24.81 23.04 -4.31
N ALA A 499 -24.12 23.12 -5.45
CA ALA A 499 -23.65 21.92 -6.13
C ALA A 499 -22.54 21.22 -5.34
N THR A 500 -22.75 19.95 -5.01
CA THR A 500 -21.75 19.04 -4.44
C THR A 500 -21.13 18.11 -5.48
N ASP A 501 -21.75 18.03 -6.66
CA ASP A 501 -21.28 17.25 -7.81
C ASP A 501 -21.27 18.15 -9.06
N PRO A 502 -20.16 18.25 -9.80
CA PRO A 502 -20.10 19.08 -10.99
C PRO A 502 -21.15 18.72 -12.07
N ALA A 503 -21.66 17.49 -12.12
CA ALA A 503 -22.73 17.08 -13.01
C ALA A 503 -24.07 17.78 -12.70
N GLN A 504 -24.26 18.28 -11.48
CA GLN A 504 -25.46 19.07 -11.11
C GLN A 504 -25.52 20.40 -11.86
N SER A 505 -24.40 20.87 -12.40
CA SER A 505 -24.35 22.06 -13.28
C SER A 505 -24.98 21.81 -14.65
N CYS A 506 -25.36 20.56 -14.97
CA CYS A 506 -26.07 20.19 -16.20
C CYS A 506 -27.53 19.80 -15.98
N ALA A 507 -28.09 20.03 -14.79
CA ALA A 507 -29.48 19.72 -14.46
C ALA A 507 -30.46 20.80 -14.99
N TYR A 508 -30.51 20.97 -16.31
CA TYR A 508 -31.43 21.92 -16.95
C TYR A 508 -32.88 21.50 -16.80
N THR A 509 -33.72 22.38 -16.25
CA THR A 509 -35.18 22.18 -16.21
C THR A 509 -35.87 22.60 -17.51
N ALA A 510 -35.20 23.44 -18.32
CA ALA A 510 -35.57 23.81 -19.68
C ALA A 510 -34.31 24.24 -20.46
N ILE A 511 -34.29 24.04 -21.79
CA ILE A 511 -33.20 24.50 -22.65
C ILE A 511 -33.28 26.04 -22.76
N PRO A 512 -32.20 26.79 -22.45
CA PRO A 512 -32.18 28.25 -22.59
C PRO A 512 -32.47 28.65 -24.05
N THR A 513 -33.37 29.61 -24.25
CA THR A 513 -33.74 30.12 -25.58
C THR A 513 -32.69 31.06 -26.19
N THR A 514 -31.60 31.34 -25.46
CA THR A 514 -30.51 32.20 -25.91
C THR A 514 -29.30 31.32 -26.26
N ASN A 515 -29.02 31.19 -27.56
CA ASN A 515 -27.78 30.59 -28.06
C ASN A 515 -26.63 31.52 -27.69
N GLY A 516 -25.91 31.23 -26.61
CA GLY A 516 -24.58 31.80 -26.37
C GLY A 516 -23.63 31.37 -27.50
N THR A 517 -22.79 32.27 -27.97
CA THR A 517 -21.75 31.97 -28.97
C THR A 517 -20.87 30.83 -28.48
N ASN A 518 -20.78 29.78 -29.31
CA ASN A 518 -19.94 28.60 -29.11
C ASN A 518 -18.47 29.05 -28.91
N PRO A 519 -17.78 28.69 -27.82
CA PRO A 519 -16.41 29.14 -27.55
C PRO A 519 -15.37 28.34 -28.36
N VAL A 520 -15.68 28.00 -29.62
CA VAL A 520 -14.67 27.46 -30.55
C VAL A 520 -14.13 28.64 -31.35
N SER A 521 -13.19 29.37 -30.77
CA SER A 521 -12.40 30.38 -31.47
C SER A 521 -10.98 29.86 -31.69
N ILE A 522 -10.66 29.59 -32.96
CA ILE A 522 -9.30 29.27 -33.41
C ILE A 522 -8.60 30.60 -33.72
N LEU A 523 -7.50 30.90 -33.03
CA LEU A 523 -6.60 31.98 -33.43
C LEU A 523 -5.15 31.61 -33.06
N SER A 524 -4.31 31.49 -34.09
CA SER A 524 -2.88 31.26 -33.99
C SER A 524 -2.11 32.54 -34.33
N SER A 525 -1.01 32.79 -33.62
CA SER A 525 -0.02 33.80 -34.00
C SER A 525 1.41 33.34 -33.66
N THR A 526 2.34 33.59 -34.57
CA THR A 526 3.73 33.08 -34.66
C THR A 526 4.77 34.10 -34.14
N TYR A 527 6.02 33.68 -33.85
CA TYR A 527 7.32 34.18 -34.40
C TYR A 527 8.54 33.79 -33.55
N THR A 528 9.60 33.21 -34.15
CA THR A 528 11.02 33.40 -33.74
C THR A 528 11.98 33.22 -34.94
N SER A 529 13.23 33.66 -34.77
CA SER A 529 14.24 34.18 -35.71
C SER A 529 14.92 33.24 -36.73
N ALA A 530 14.31 32.11 -37.12
CA ALA A 530 14.99 31.06 -37.90
C ALA A 530 14.40 30.79 -39.31
N CYS A 531 13.68 31.73 -39.92
CA CYS A 531 13.08 31.54 -41.25
C CYS A 531 12.10 30.35 -41.35
N GLN A 532 11.49 29.96 -40.24
CA GLN A 532 10.53 28.85 -40.16
C GLN A 532 9.20 29.33 -39.58
N ALA A 533 8.10 28.89 -40.18
CA ALA A 533 6.77 29.00 -39.60
C ALA A 533 6.47 27.70 -38.85
N CYS A 534 6.41 27.76 -37.53
CA CYS A 534 6.18 26.60 -36.69
C CYS A 534 4.77 26.62 -36.09
N THR A 535 4.11 25.47 -36.11
CA THR A 535 2.83 25.26 -35.44
C THR A 535 3.06 24.30 -34.27
N LEU A 536 2.76 24.74 -33.06
CA LEU A 536 2.65 23.88 -31.88
C LEU A 536 1.21 23.37 -31.83
N VAL A 537 1.04 22.07 -32.06
CA VAL A 537 -0.22 21.37 -31.86
C VAL A 537 -0.14 20.72 -30.49
N GLY A 538 -0.98 21.15 -29.55
CA GLY A 538 -1.02 20.63 -28.17
C GLY A 538 0.10 21.21 -27.29
N GLY A 539 -0.27 21.83 -26.17
CA GLY A 539 0.68 22.46 -25.23
C GLY A 539 1.63 21.52 -24.48
N ILE A 540 1.85 20.29 -24.96
CA ILE A 540 2.82 19.31 -24.44
C ILE A 540 3.39 18.43 -25.58
N ALA A 541 3.74 19.03 -26.72
CA ALA A 541 4.50 18.33 -27.76
C ALA A 541 5.97 18.77 -27.71
N ASP A 542 6.89 17.84 -27.42
CA ASP A 542 8.33 18.10 -27.30
C ASP A 542 9.02 18.48 -28.64
N THR A 543 8.28 18.58 -29.74
CA THR A 543 8.81 18.97 -31.06
C THR A 543 7.80 19.79 -31.89
N PRO A 544 8.11 21.07 -32.22
CA PRO A 544 7.26 21.87 -33.10
C PRO A 544 7.33 21.39 -34.55
N MET A 545 6.19 21.34 -35.25
CA MET A 545 6.16 21.13 -36.71
C MET A 545 6.46 22.46 -37.41
N CYS A 546 7.65 22.57 -37.97
CA CYS A 546 8.14 23.77 -38.63
C CYS A 546 8.18 23.61 -40.16
N THR A 547 7.68 24.61 -40.87
CA THR A 547 7.79 24.71 -42.34
C THR A 547 8.73 25.86 -42.70
N THR A 548 9.75 25.58 -43.51
CA THR A 548 10.71 26.61 -43.95
C THR A 548 10.04 27.58 -44.93
N ILE A 549 10.21 28.88 -44.68
CA ILE A 549 9.66 29.93 -45.55
C ILE A 549 10.63 30.17 -46.71
N ALA A 550 10.16 29.98 -47.94
CA ALA A 550 10.95 30.22 -49.15
C ALA A 550 11.41 31.69 -49.23
N GLY A 551 12.72 31.93 -49.40
CA GLY A 551 13.30 33.27 -49.59
C GLY A 551 13.95 33.91 -48.36
N CYS A 552 14.03 33.22 -47.22
CA CYS A 552 14.63 33.74 -45.99
C CYS A 552 16.02 33.10 -45.73
N ALA A 553 17.05 33.91 -45.43
CA ALA A 553 18.44 33.49 -45.26
C ALA A 553 18.99 33.83 -43.86
N THR A 554 19.65 32.90 -43.19
CA THR A 554 20.26 33.08 -41.85
C THR A 554 21.79 33.21 -41.93
N SER A 555 22.38 34.07 -41.10
CA SER A 555 23.83 34.33 -41.03
C SER A 555 24.48 33.55 -39.86
N THR A 556 25.55 32.80 -40.13
CA THR A 556 26.24 31.90 -39.18
C THR A 556 27.21 32.64 -38.24
N PRO A 557 27.24 32.36 -36.92
CA PRO A 557 28.28 32.88 -36.01
C PRO A 557 29.44 31.91 -35.75
N THR A 558 30.62 32.48 -35.52
CA THR A 558 31.95 31.85 -35.34
C THR A 558 32.17 31.25 -33.92
N PRO A 559 32.92 30.13 -33.74
CA PRO A 559 33.09 29.49 -32.43
C PRO A 559 34.20 30.12 -31.57
N ALA A 560 34.02 30.10 -30.24
CA ALA A 560 35.01 30.51 -29.23
C ALA A 560 35.62 29.29 -28.46
N PRO A 561 36.84 29.41 -27.89
CA PRO A 561 37.68 28.27 -27.49
C PRO A 561 37.56 27.82 -26.02
N ALA A 562 37.96 26.57 -25.76
CA ALA A 562 37.87 25.86 -24.48
C ALA A 562 39.00 26.19 -23.47
N SER A 563 38.68 26.07 -22.17
CA SER A 563 39.58 26.30 -21.02
C SER A 563 39.80 25.01 -20.23
N THR A 564 41.07 24.67 -19.97
CA THR A 564 41.55 23.51 -19.19
C THR A 564 42.10 23.92 -17.81
N SER A 565 41.79 23.17 -16.75
CA SER A 565 42.46 23.27 -15.44
C SER A 565 42.97 21.91 -14.92
N PRO A 566 44.12 21.85 -14.21
CA PRO A 566 44.81 20.60 -13.84
C PRO A 566 44.47 20.07 -12.42
N PRO A 567 44.84 18.81 -12.07
CA PRO A 567 44.46 18.17 -10.81
C PRO A 567 45.49 18.39 -9.69
N PRO A 568 45.11 18.29 -8.39
CA PRO A 568 46.06 18.28 -7.29
C PRO A 568 46.53 16.87 -6.90
N THR A 569 47.75 16.87 -6.38
CA THR A 569 48.66 15.77 -6.04
C THR A 569 48.41 15.12 -4.67
N CYS A 570 48.77 13.83 -4.57
CA CYS A 570 48.81 13.01 -3.35
C CYS A 570 49.89 13.43 -2.33
N SER A 571 49.64 13.10 -1.05
CA SER A 571 50.64 13.03 0.02
C SER A 571 50.47 11.75 0.85
N VAL A 572 51.60 11.13 1.20
CA VAL A 572 51.77 9.81 1.82
C VAL A 572 52.04 9.97 3.32
N GLY A 573 51.52 9.07 4.17
CA GLY A 573 51.78 9.00 5.61
C GLY A 573 51.77 7.56 6.12
N PHE A 574 52.69 7.25 7.05
CA PHE A 574 53.27 5.94 7.40
C PHE A 574 52.46 5.01 8.35
N TYR A 575 52.66 3.70 8.14
CA TYR A 575 52.76 2.53 9.05
C TYR A 575 52.12 2.51 10.46
N GLY A 576 51.36 1.43 10.70
CA GLY A 576 51.11 0.83 12.02
C GLY A 576 50.46 -0.56 11.88
N THR A 577 51.25 -1.62 12.04
CA THR A 577 50.79 -3.01 12.11
C THR A 577 50.53 -3.40 13.57
N ASP A 578 49.37 -3.95 13.88
CA ASP A 578 49.24 -4.80 15.07
C ASP A 578 48.29 -5.98 14.83
N THR A 579 48.72 -7.13 15.34
CA THR A 579 48.19 -8.47 15.17
C THR A 579 47.92 -9.05 16.55
N SER A 580 46.70 -9.47 16.86
CA SER A 580 46.48 -10.66 17.71
C SER A 580 45.03 -11.12 17.72
N CYS A 581 44.78 -12.27 17.10
CA CYS A 581 43.72 -13.22 17.48
C CYS A 581 44.24 -14.10 18.62
N GLY A 582 43.41 -14.34 19.64
CA GLY A 582 43.72 -15.25 20.74
C GLY A 582 42.53 -16.16 21.07
N GLY A 583 42.51 -17.35 20.47
CA GLY A 583 41.62 -18.44 20.85
C GLY A 583 42.07 -19.74 20.17
N LYS A 584 42.82 -20.58 20.91
CA LYS A 584 43.38 -21.86 20.42
C LYS A 584 42.41 -23.01 20.70
N CYS A 585 42.09 -23.80 19.66
CA CYS A 585 41.73 -25.22 19.82
C CYS A 585 42.97 -26.04 19.45
N ASN A 586 43.55 -26.76 20.41
CA ASN A 586 44.67 -27.68 20.20
C ASN A 586 44.17 -29.12 20.28
N GLY A 587 44.18 -29.83 19.15
CA GLY A 587 43.93 -31.27 19.09
C GLY A 587 44.09 -31.79 17.67
N ALA A 588 45.08 -32.65 17.44
CA ALA A 588 45.55 -33.06 16.11
C ALA A 588 44.66 -34.08 15.37
N ASN A 589 43.35 -34.13 15.61
CA ASN A 589 42.41 -35.04 14.91
C ASN A 589 40.92 -34.58 14.98
N ALA A 590 40.63 -33.28 14.85
CA ALA A 590 39.25 -32.84 14.66
C ALA A 590 38.90 -32.85 13.16
N LYS A 591 38.09 -33.82 12.72
CA LYS A 591 37.43 -33.80 11.42
C LYS A 591 36.04 -33.20 11.60
N CYS A 592 35.76 -32.09 10.94
CA CYS A 592 34.39 -31.62 10.72
C CYS A 592 33.87 -32.32 9.45
N GLU A 593 32.93 -33.26 9.60
CA GLU A 593 32.16 -33.79 8.48
C GLU A 593 30.74 -33.22 8.57
N CYS A 594 30.36 -32.39 7.60
CA CYS A 594 28.97 -32.02 7.35
C CYS A 594 28.34 -33.14 6.51
N ILE A 595 27.34 -33.82 7.05
CA ILE A 595 26.52 -34.74 6.27
C ILE A 595 25.46 -33.90 5.56
N GLU A 596 25.49 -33.88 4.23
CA GLU A 596 24.41 -33.33 3.41
C GLU A 596 23.15 -34.20 3.57
N ALA A 597 22.16 -33.69 4.30
CA ALA A 597 20.78 -34.09 4.12
C ALA A 597 20.06 -32.91 3.46
N GLY A 598 19.68 -33.07 2.20
CA GLY A 598 18.86 -32.08 1.52
C GLY A 598 17.50 -31.98 2.19
N TYR A 599 17.20 -30.85 2.81
CA TYR A 599 15.88 -30.20 2.88
C TYR A 599 16.06 -28.83 3.57
N GLU A 600 15.54 -27.78 2.93
CA GLU A 600 15.56 -26.41 3.43
C GLU A 600 14.45 -26.20 4.48
N SER A 601 14.84 -26.07 5.75
CA SER A 601 14.04 -25.39 6.77
C SER A 601 14.99 -24.70 7.76
N PHE A 602 14.79 -23.40 7.95
CA PHE A 602 15.65 -22.54 8.76
C PHE A 602 15.45 -22.74 10.27
N ASN A 603 16.58 -22.59 10.99
CA ASN A 603 16.82 -22.64 12.44
C ASN A 603 17.00 -24.01 13.10
N GLU A 604 18.25 -24.52 13.06
CA GLU A 604 18.81 -25.29 14.16
C GLU A 604 20.24 -24.84 14.49
N ALA A 605 20.51 -24.70 15.79
CA ALA A 605 21.79 -24.26 16.33
C ALA A 605 22.87 -25.33 16.11
N CYS A 606 24.01 -24.96 15.52
CA CYS A 606 25.20 -25.81 15.53
C CYS A 606 25.81 -25.84 16.94
N THR A 607 25.69 -26.95 17.64
CA THR A 607 26.50 -27.23 18.83
C THR A 607 27.82 -27.89 18.42
N CYS A 608 28.93 -27.16 18.55
CA CYS A 608 30.25 -27.79 18.56
C CYS A 608 30.44 -28.51 19.91
N THR A 609 30.63 -29.83 19.87
CA THR A 609 31.12 -30.57 21.03
C THR A 609 32.60 -30.87 20.76
N CYS A 610 33.49 -30.49 21.69
CA CYS A 610 34.93 -30.69 21.57
C CYS A 610 35.32 -32.16 21.70
#